data_AF-A0A1Q6RWE7-F1
#
_entry.id   AF-A0A1Q6RWE7-F1
#
_cell.length_a   1.000
_cell.length_b   1.000
_cell.length_c   1.000
_cell.angle_alpha   90.00
_cell.angle_beta   90.00
_cell.angle_gamma   90.00
#
_symmetry.space_group_name_H-M   'P 1'
#
loop_
_entity.id
_entity.type
_entity.pdbx_description
1 polymer ?
#
loop_
_entity_poly.entity_id
_entity_poly.type
_entity_poly.pdbx_seq_one_letter_code
_entity_poly.pdbx_strand_id
1 'polypeptide(L)'
;MKYKQWYIAAALALLVLAVVCLYQRQTTSTVRSGYTQAGVCDEWNELIAAKTNQKEISLSVDGKRLAKNDIQPYMADDRQLMIPVDTLRDVFLCNVGIYDHKTLKAYRNDRSIEAEENKEEIVINGEKEKITNALVFQGRSYYLSADVVAKGLDYEVEWDASANTIRFTDIRPEASKLPSAFDPRLYGLDAPVMNQGKLGTCWAFASVGALEAALLPEESWHFSVDHMSLNNGYTWEQDTGGEYTMAMAYLLSWKGPVREEDDQYGDGKTDTSLRAVKHVQEIQIIPSKDQSAIKRAVYLYGSVQTSIYCEVSGENSESSYYNNAQNAYCYIGTNKINHDTLIVGWDDGYAASNFRTQPEGNGAWLCMNSWGTGFGDGGYFWVSYYDSNVGIYNAAYTKIENTDNYDRIYQSDKCGWVGQLGYGNEEAYFANLYTANGDEVLEAVGFYATAPDTSYEVYVVNKVTGEADLTFQKKAASGSFSNAGYYTVKLDKPVLLSDGDRYAVIVYVRTPGSERPVAVEYTSKDGAVIANLSGNEGYISMKGTSWQSAQDKYKCNICLKAYTKEQ
;
A
#
# COMPACT_ATOMS: atom_id res chain seq x y z
N MET A 1 -78.15 8.95 -30.60
CA MET A 1 -77.91 9.41 -29.20
C MET A 1 -77.78 8.29 -28.16
N LYS A 2 -77.59 7.00 -28.50
CA LYS A 2 -77.48 5.90 -27.51
C LYS A 2 -76.05 5.44 -27.16
N TYR A 3 -75.04 5.80 -27.95
CA TYR A 3 -73.65 5.38 -27.71
C TYR A 3 -72.84 6.35 -26.81
N LYS A 4 -73.23 7.63 -26.70
CA LYS A 4 -72.52 8.62 -25.86
C LYS A 4 -72.57 8.30 -24.36
N GLN A 5 -73.66 7.70 -23.88
CA GLN A 5 -73.81 7.32 -22.46
C GLN A 5 -72.90 6.15 -22.08
N TRP A 6 -72.67 5.21 -23.00
CA TRP A 6 -71.79 4.06 -22.78
C TRP A 6 -70.31 4.45 -22.70
N TYR A 7 -69.85 5.37 -23.53
CA TYR A 7 -68.47 5.87 -23.45
C TYR A 7 -68.20 6.66 -22.17
N ILE A 8 -69.18 7.44 -21.69
CA ILE A 8 -69.07 8.17 -20.42
C ILE A 8 -69.04 7.19 -19.25
N ALA A 9 -69.90 6.16 -19.26
CA ALA A 9 -69.90 5.12 -18.23
C ALA A 9 -68.61 4.29 -18.21
N ALA A 10 -68.07 3.93 -19.38
CA ALA A 10 -66.82 3.19 -19.51
C ALA A 10 -65.60 4.03 -19.08
N ALA A 11 -65.57 5.33 -19.42
CA ALA A 11 -64.53 6.25 -18.97
C ALA A 11 -64.57 6.46 -17.45
N LEU A 12 -65.77 6.58 -16.86
CA LEU A 12 -65.95 6.64 -15.41
C LEU A 12 -65.51 5.34 -14.73
N ALA A 13 -65.84 4.17 -15.30
CA ALA A 13 -65.42 2.89 -14.77
C ALA A 13 -63.89 2.73 -14.82
N LEU A 14 -63.23 3.13 -15.90
CA LEU A 14 -61.77 3.13 -16.02
C LEU A 14 -61.10 4.13 -15.07
N LEU A 15 -61.70 5.31 -14.88
CA LEU A 15 -61.20 6.30 -13.93
C LEU A 15 -61.34 5.81 -12.49
N VAL A 16 -62.45 5.16 -12.14
CA VAL A 16 -62.64 4.51 -10.84
C VAL A 16 -61.65 3.36 -10.67
N LEU A 17 -61.42 2.54 -11.69
CA LEU A 17 -60.42 1.46 -11.62
C LEU A 17 -59.00 2.03 -11.46
N ALA A 18 -58.65 3.10 -12.17
CA ALA A 18 -57.36 3.77 -12.03
C ALA A 18 -57.19 4.39 -10.64
N VAL A 19 -58.24 5.03 -10.09
CA VAL A 19 -58.24 5.56 -8.73
C VAL A 19 -58.14 4.43 -7.70
N VAL A 20 -58.84 3.32 -7.87
CA VAL A 20 -58.74 2.15 -6.98
C VAL A 20 -57.35 1.50 -7.06
N CYS A 21 -56.76 1.38 -8.25
CA CYS A 21 -55.38 0.90 -8.42
C CYS A 21 -54.35 1.85 -7.82
N LEU A 22 -54.55 3.16 -7.93
CA LEU A 22 -53.69 4.17 -7.29
C LEU A 22 -53.87 4.18 -5.77
N TYR A 23 -55.09 3.95 -5.28
CA TYR A 23 -55.39 3.85 -3.85
C TYR A 23 -54.85 2.54 -3.25
N GLN A 24 -54.89 1.43 -3.98
CA GLN A 24 -54.28 0.16 -3.59
C GLN A 24 -52.75 0.17 -3.66
N ARG A 25 -52.15 1.06 -4.46
CA ARG A 25 -50.69 1.28 -4.51
C ARG A 25 -50.19 2.31 -3.48
N GLN A 26 -51.08 2.98 -2.75
CA GLN A 26 -50.71 3.86 -1.65
C GLN A 26 -50.96 3.15 -0.32
N THR A 27 -49.97 2.40 0.15
CA THR A 27 -49.87 2.04 1.56
C THR A 27 -49.46 3.28 2.35
N THR A 28 -50.44 4.12 2.71
CA THR A 28 -50.21 5.20 3.67
C THR A 28 -50.23 4.64 5.09
N SER A 29 -49.07 4.55 5.71
CA SER A 29 -48.94 4.28 7.14
C SER A 29 -49.17 5.57 7.92
N THR A 30 -50.30 5.70 8.61
CA THR A 30 -50.54 6.81 9.55
C THR A 30 -49.75 6.58 10.85
N VAL A 31 -48.74 7.40 11.11
CA VAL A 31 -48.09 7.48 12.43
C VAL A 31 -48.90 8.43 13.31
N ARG A 32 -49.53 7.90 14.37
CA ARG A 32 -50.16 8.73 15.41
C ARG A 32 -49.10 9.17 16.42
N SER A 33 -49.11 10.45 16.78
CA SER A 33 -48.35 10.95 17.93
C SER A 33 -48.70 10.13 19.18
N GLY A 34 -47.69 9.52 19.82
CA GLY A 34 -47.86 8.76 21.08
C GLY A 34 -47.70 7.23 21.02
N TYR A 35 -47.29 6.63 19.90
CA TYR A 35 -46.92 5.20 19.82
C TYR A 35 -45.41 5.02 19.53
N THR A 36 -44.73 4.14 20.29
CA THR A 36 -43.27 3.92 20.24
C THR A 36 -42.81 2.70 19.42
N GLN A 37 -43.71 1.99 18.73
CA GLN A 37 -43.30 0.91 17.82
C GLN A 37 -44.15 0.95 16.56
N ALA A 38 -43.71 1.75 15.58
CA ALA A 38 -43.98 1.42 14.19
C ALA A 38 -43.02 0.29 13.84
N GLY A 39 -43.55 -0.90 13.50
CA GLY A 39 -42.75 -1.93 12.87
C GLY A 39 -42.20 -1.37 11.57
N VAL A 40 -40.90 -1.06 11.55
CA VAL A 40 -40.22 -0.66 10.32
C VAL A 40 -40.22 -1.92 9.44
N CYS A 41 -41.02 -1.96 8.39
CA CYS A 41 -40.95 -3.07 7.44
C CYS A 41 -39.61 -3.00 6.68
N ASP A 42 -39.12 -4.15 6.22
CA ASP A 42 -37.81 -4.26 5.55
C ASP A 42 -37.69 -3.30 4.36
N GLU A 43 -38.79 -3.02 3.66
CA GLU A 43 -38.86 -2.04 2.56
C GLU A 43 -38.42 -0.62 2.98
N TRP A 44 -38.65 -0.21 4.23
CA TRP A 44 -38.17 1.09 4.72
C TRP A 44 -36.66 1.09 4.99
N ASN A 45 -36.10 -0.03 5.41
CA ASN A 45 -34.67 -0.16 5.66
C ASN A 45 -33.89 -0.05 4.34
N GLU A 46 -34.34 -0.77 3.30
CA GLU A 46 -33.81 -0.68 1.94
C GLU A 46 -33.87 0.75 1.39
N LEU A 47 -35.00 1.44 1.54
CA LEU A 47 -35.14 2.83 1.09
C LEU A 47 -34.21 3.80 1.83
N ILE A 48 -34.01 3.59 3.13
CA ILE A 48 -33.07 4.40 3.92
C ILE A 48 -31.64 4.13 3.45
N ALA A 49 -31.25 2.85 3.32
CA ALA A 49 -29.92 2.45 2.86
C ALA A 49 -29.62 3.04 1.48
N ALA A 50 -30.52 2.84 0.52
CA ALA A 50 -30.40 3.38 -0.84
C ALA A 50 -30.27 4.90 -0.85
N LYS A 51 -31.05 5.61 -0.01
CA LYS A 51 -30.98 7.08 0.09
C LYS A 51 -29.69 7.56 0.77
N THR A 52 -29.22 6.86 1.79
CA THR A 52 -27.96 7.15 2.48
C THR A 52 -26.78 6.99 1.52
N ASN A 53 -26.75 5.89 0.76
CA ASN A 53 -25.69 5.56 -0.19
C ASN A 53 -25.66 6.45 -1.44
N GLN A 54 -26.68 7.29 -1.67
CA GLN A 54 -26.63 8.34 -2.72
C GLN A 54 -25.61 9.43 -2.42
N LYS A 55 -25.20 9.56 -1.16
CA LYS A 55 -24.15 10.48 -0.72
C LYS A 55 -23.01 9.68 -0.10
N GLU A 56 -21.81 10.23 -0.20
CA GLU A 56 -20.62 9.65 0.43
C GLU A 56 -20.82 9.52 1.94
N ILE A 57 -20.62 8.31 2.46
CA ILE A 57 -20.56 8.06 3.89
C ILE A 57 -19.13 8.35 4.35
N SER A 58 -18.97 9.40 5.16
CA SER A 58 -17.66 9.76 5.70
C SER A 58 -17.30 8.92 6.92
N LEU A 59 -16.03 8.58 7.06
CA LEU A 59 -15.48 7.87 8.21
C LEU A 59 -14.56 8.79 9.03
N SER A 60 -14.74 8.77 10.35
CA SER A 60 -13.86 9.44 11.30
C SER A 60 -13.41 8.47 12.38
N VAL A 61 -12.13 8.48 12.71
CA VAL A 61 -11.56 7.68 13.81
C VAL A 61 -10.79 8.61 14.73
N ASP A 62 -11.07 8.55 16.03
CA ASP A 62 -10.47 9.40 17.07
C ASP A 62 -10.53 10.91 16.74
N GLY A 63 -11.66 11.34 16.17
CA GLY A 63 -11.90 12.72 15.76
C GLY A 63 -11.25 13.14 14.43
N LYS A 64 -10.42 12.29 13.82
CA LYS A 64 -9.80 12.53 12.52
C LYS A 64 -10.69 11.96 11.40
N ARG A 65 -11.26 12.86 10.59
CA ARG A 65 -11.92 12.46 9.33
C ARG A 65 -10.89 11.91 8.36
N LEU A 66 -11.17 10.76 7.78
CA LEU A 66 -10.30 10.13 6.80
C LEU A 66 -10.48 10.77 5.43
N ALA A 67 -9.41 10.73 4.63
CA ALA A 67 -9.47 11.11 3.23
C ALA A 67 -10.34 10.11 2.44
N LYS A 68 -10.85 10.58 1.30
CA LYS A 68 -11.63 9.75 0.41
C LYS A 68 -10.71 8.73 -0.28
N ASN A 69 -11.13 7.46 -0.27
CA ASN A 69 -10.51 6.33 -0.95
C ASN A 69 -11.45 5.77 -2.02
N ASP A 70 -10.96 4.88 -2.89
CA ASP A 70 -11.80 4.27 -3.94
C ASP A 70 -12.90 3.36 -3.37
N ILE A 71 -12.60 2.71 -2.24
CA ILE A 71 -13.52 1.84 -1.51
C ILE A 71 -14.04 2.63 -0.32
N GLN A 72 -15.35 2.89 -0.31
CA GLN A 72 -16.01 3.71 0.71
C GLN A 72 -16.95 2.86 1.59
N PRO A 73 -17.15 3.25 2.87
CA PRO A 73 -18.20 2.65 3.67
C PRO A 73 -19.57 2.80 2.99
N TYR A 74 -20.45 1.83 3.23
CA TYR A 74 -21.82 1.88 2.75
C TYR A 74 -22.79 1.42 3.85
N MET A 75 -24.07 1.73 3.68
CA MET A 75 -25.15 1.22 4.52
C MET A 75 -25.83 0.05 3.80
N ALA A 76 -25.79 -1.14 4.40
CA ALA A 76 -26.49 -2.32 3.90
C ALA A 76 -28.01 -2.17 4.05
N ASP A 77 -28.77 -3.04 3.38
CA ASP A 77 -30.24 -3.00 3.31
C ASP A 77 -30.92 -3.20 4.68
N ASP A 78 -30.22 -3.83 5.64
CA ASP A 78 -30.65 -3.96 7.03
C ASP A 78 -30.26 -2.75 7.91
N ARG A 79 -29.70 -1.71 7.29
CA ARG A 79 -29.13 -0.47 7.86
C ARG A 79 -27.83 -0.64 8.63
N GLN A 80 -27.17 -1.80 8.56
CA GLN A 80 -25.82 -1.91 9.10
C GLN A 80 -24.85 -1.06 8.28
N LEU A 81 -23.95 -0.37 8.97
CA LEU A 81 -22.85 0.33 8.32
C LEU A 81 -21.71 -0.66 8.10
N MET A 82 -21.21 -0.69 6.87
CA MET A 82 -20.23 -1.67 6.40
C MET A 82 -18.92 -0.94 6.12
N ILE A 83 -17.85 -1.37 6.82
CA ILE A 83 -16.53 -0.75 6.79
C ILE A 83 -15.62 -1.55 5.86
N PRO A 84 -14.94 -0.92 4.89
CA PRO A 84 -13.97 -1.61 4.05
C PRO A 84 -12.87 -2.26 4.89
N VAL A 85 -12.55 -3.53 4.64
CA VAL A 85 -11.55 -4.28 5.40
C VAL A 85 -10.17 -3.61 5.35
N ASP A 86 -9.77 -3.02 4.23
CA ASP A 86 -8.49 -2.30 4.09
C ASP A 86 -8.33 -1.17 5.12
N THR A 87 -9.43 -0.59 5.57
CA THR A 87 -9.43 0.47 6.59
C THR A 87 -8.93 -0.07 7.94
N LEU A 88 -9.17 -1.36 8.24
CA LEU A 88 -8.75 -1.97 9.51
C LEU A 88 -7.22 -1.97 9.65
N ARG A 89 -6.50 -2.16 8.53
CA ARG A 89 -5.03 -2.16 8.50
C ARG A 89 -4.47 -0.78 8.84
N ASP A 90 -4.80 0.22 8.04
CA ASP A 90 -4.10 1.50 8.10
C ASP A 90 -4.63 2.43 9.20
N VAL A 91 -5.91 2.31 9.54
CA VAL A 91 -6.59 3.24 10.46
C VAL A 91 -6.72 2.64 11.85
N PHE A 92 -7.18 1.39 11.92
CA PHE A 92 -7.37 0.69 13.19
C PHE A 92 -6.09 -0.01 13.68
N LEU A 93 -5.04 -0.05 12.83
CA LEU A 93 -3.74 -0.65 13.10
C LEU A 93 -3.84 -2.15 13.39
N CYS A 94 -4.61 -2.84 12.56
CA CYS A 94 -4.78 -4.29 12.65
C CYS A 94 -3.85 -5.02 11.69
N ASN A 95 -3.26 -6.12 12.15
CA ASN A 95 -2.84 -7.16 11.23
C ASN A 95 -4.11 -7.84 10.74
N VAL A 96 -4.42 -7.71 9.45
CA VAL A 96 -5.66 -8.22 8.85
C VAL A 96 -5.33 -9.02 7.60
N GLY A 97 -6.00 -10.17 7.46
CA GLY A 97 -5.86 -11.05 6.33
C GLY A 97 -7.17 -11.75 5.96
N ILE A 98 -7.41 -11.94 4.66
CA ILE A 98 -8.47 -12.80 4.12
C ILE A 98 -7.90 -14.16 3.71
N TYR A 99 -8.27 -15.20 4.43
CA TYR A 99 -7.86 -16.58 4.22
C TYR A 99 -8.88 -17.32 3.35
N ASP A 100 -8.37 -18.18 2.46
CA ASP A 100 -9.17 -19.01 1.54
C ASP A 100 -10.21 -18.22 0.72
N HIS A 101 -9.94 -16.92 0.49
CA HIS A 101 -10.86 -15.98 -0.15
C HIS A 101 -12.27 -15.96 0.48
N LYS A 102 -12.39 -16.10 1.81
CA LYS A 102 -13.69 -16.02 2.50
C LYS A 102 -13.62 -15.71 3.99
N THR A 103 -12.50 -16.00 4.66
CA THR A 103 -12.40 -15.87 6.12
C THR A 103 -11.49 -14.72 6.49
N LEU A 104 -12.05 -13.67 7.06
CA LEU A 104 -11.28 -12.59 7.67
C LEU A 104 -10.73 -13.05 9.02
N LYS A 105 -9.43 -12.81 9.24
CA LYS A 105 -8.85 -12.73 10.58
C LYS A 105 -8.20 -11.37 10.75
N ALA A 106 -8.54 -10.69 11.84
CA ALA A 106 -7.94 -9.41 12.21
C ALA A 106 -7.45 -9.46 13.66
N TYR A 107 -6.28 -8.89 13.90
CA TYR A 107 -5.63 -8.84 15.19
C TYR A 107 -5.22 -7.40 15.52
N ARG A 108 -5.47 -6.98 16.76
CA ARG A 108 -5.05 -5.67 17.28
C ARG A 108 -4.64 -5.84 18.74
N ASN A 109 -3.34 -5.80 19.00
CA ASN A 109 -2.79 -6.09 20.34
C ASN A 109 -3.26 -7.46 20.89
N ASP A 110 -4.09 -7.45 21.92
CA ASP A 110 -4.69 -8.60 22.60
C ASP A 110 -6.09 -8.96 22.04
N ARG A 111 -6.53 -8.28 20.98
CA ARG A 111 -7.85 -8.46 20.38
C ARG A 111 -7.79 -9.22 19.07
N SER A 112 -8.86 -9.95 18.78
CA SER A 112 -9.02 -10.71 17.55
C SER A 112 -10.46 -10.75 17.06
N ILE A 113 -10.60 -10.78 15.74
CA ILE A 113 -11.85 -11.01 15.03
C ILE A 113 -11.60 -12.13 14.02
N GLU A 114 -12.48 -13.12 14.00
CA GLU A 114 -12.56 -14.11 12.93
C GLU A 114 -14.00 -14.17 12.41
N ALA A 115 -14.16 -13.93 11.11
CA ALA A 115 -15.47 -13.95 10.46
C ALA A 115 -15.35 -14.61 9.08
N GLU A 116 -16.25 -15.54 8.77
CA GLU A 116 -16.37 -16.11 7.42
C GLU A 116 -17.50 -15.40 6.66
N GLU A 117 -17.30 -15.18 5.37
CA GLU A 117 -18.23 -14.50 4.49
C GLU A 117 -19.64 -15.10 4.58
N ASN A 118 -20.64 -14.25 4.74
CA ASN A 118 -22.06 -14.61 4.80
C ASN A 118 -22.43 -15.59 5.95
N LYS A 119 -21.60 -15.70 6.99
CA LYS A 119 -21.94 -16.42 8.24
C LYS A 119 -22.43 -15.47 9.32
N GLU A 120 -23.43 -15.91 10.07
CA GLU A 120 -23.95 -15.16 11.23
C GLU A 120 -23.16 -15.44 12.51
N GLU A 121 -22.48 -16.59 12.62
CA GLU A 121 -21.65 -16.92 13.78
C GLU A 121 -20.21 -16.51 13.48
N ILE A 122 -19.68 -15.59 14.29
CA ILE A 122 -18.29 -15.12 14.21
C ILE A 122 -17.60 -15.34 15.55
N VAL A 123 -16.28 -15.19 15.59
CA VAL A 123 -15.50 -15.25 16.83
C VAL A 123 -14.88 -13.88 17.10
N ILE A 124 -15.19 -13.30 18.26
CA ILE A 124 -14.57 -12.07 18.75
C ILE A 124 -13.84 -12.40 20.04
N ASN A 125 -12.53 -12.17 20.10
CA ASN A 125 -11.70 -12.39 21.28
C ASN A 125 -11.83 -13.81 21.88
N GLY A 126 -12.03 -14.82 21.01
CA GLY A 126 -12.21 -16.22 21.39
C GLY A 126 -13.65 -16.61 21.78
N GLU A 127 -14.59 -15.66 21.81
CA GLU A 127 -16.00 -15.90 22.13
C GLU A 127 -16.86 -15.91 20.87
N LYS A 128 -17.82 -16.84 20.80
CA LYS A 128 -18.76 -16.94 19.68
C LYS A 128 -19.85 -15.87 19.80
N GLU A 129 -20.08 -15.16 18.71
CA GLU A 129 -21.04 -14.08 18.61
C GLU A 129 -21.97 -14.30 17.42
N LYS A 130 -23.24 -13.92 17.57
CA LYS A 130 -24.22 -14.01 16.49
C LYS A 130 -24.54 -12.63 15.94
N ILE A 131 -24.00 -12.32 14.76
CA ILE A 131 -24.15 -11.03 14.07
C ILE A 131 -24.47 -11.29 12.59
N THR A 132 -25.63 -10.82 12.12
CA THR A 132 -26.00 -10.89 10.70
C THR A 132 -25.13 -9.98 9.87
N ASN A 133 -24.80 -10.36 8.64
CA ASN A 133 -24.00 -9.56 7.70
C ASN A 133 -22.64 -9.10 8.27
N ALA A 134 -22.02 -9.91 9.14
CA ALA A 134 -20.76 -9.55 9.79
C ALA A 134 -19.64 -9.29 8.78
N LEU A 135 -19.45 -10.17 7.79
CA LEU A 135 -18.48 -10.05 6.70
C LEU A 135 -19.16 -10.32 5.36
N VAL A 136 -19.02 -9.39 4.42
CA VAL A 136 -19.62 -9.48 3.08
C VAL A 136 -18.59 -9.10 2.02
N PHE A 137 -18.57 -9.85 0.91
CA PHE A 137 -17.82 -9.46 -0.28
C PHE A 137 -18.73 -8.71 -1.27
N GLN A 138 -18.38 -7.45 -1.58
CA GLN A 138 -19.13 -6.63 -2.52
C GLN A 138 -18.20 -5.73 -3.33
N GLY A 139 -18.46 -5.55 -4.63
CA GLY A 139 -17.75 -4.57 -5.44
C GLY A 139 -16.23 -4.79 -5.50
N ARG A 140 -15.79 -6.07 -5.46
CA ARG A 140 -14.39 -6.52 -5.40
C ARG A 140 -13.68 -6.33 -4.05
N SER A 141 -14.39 -5.98 -2.98
CA SER A 141 -13.80 -5.73 -1.67
C SER A 141 -14.58 -6.43 -0.55
N TYR A 142 -13.87 -6.78 0.53
CA TYR A 142 -14.50 -7.23 1.76
C TYR A 142 -14.92 -6.06 2.63
N TYR A 143 -16.07 -6.22 3.28
CA TYR A 143 -16.60 -5.26 4.23
C TYR A 143 -16.98 -5.95 5.54
N LEU A 144 -16.53 -5.38 6.65
CA LEU A 144 -16.87 -5.83 7.99
C LEU A 144 -17.90 -4.86 8.59
N SER A 145 -18.92 -5.38 9.27
CA SER A 145 -19.92 -4.49 9.87
C SER A 145 -19.29 -3.64 10.99
N ALA A 146 -19.76 -2.39 11.10
CA ALA A 146 -19.24 -1.42 12.04
C ALA A 146 -19.34 -1.89 13.49
N ASP A 147 -20.39 -2.65 13.82
CA ASP A 147 -20.58 -3.22 15.16
C ASP A 147 -19.53 -4.29 15.48
N VAL A 148 -19.11 -5.09 14.49
CA VAL A 148 -18.03 -6.07 14.65
C VAL A 148 -16.69 -5.36 14.83
N VAL A 149 -16.42 -4.32 14.04
CA VAL A 149 -15.22 -3.47 14.22
C VAL A 149 -15.19 -2.87 15.63
N ALA A 150 -16.30 -2.26 16.05
CA ALA A 150 -16.45 -1.62 17.37
C ALA A 150 -16.22 -2.61 18.52
N LYS A 151 -16.97 -3.71 18.52
CA LYS A 151 -16.89 -4.74 19.56
C LYS A 151 -15.57 -5.49 19.56
N GLY A 152 -15.05 -5.81 18.38
CA GLY A 152 -13.85 -6.62 18.23
C GLY A 152 -12.56 -5.86 18.53
N LEU A 153 -12.51 -4.56 18.26
CA LEU A 153 -11.29 -3.76 18.37
C LEU A 153 -11.32 -2.75 19.52
N ASP A 154 -12.33 -2.80 20.39
CA ASP A 154 -12.58 -1.86 21.48
C ASP A 154 -12.73 -0.41 21.00
N TYR A 155 -13.70 -0.19 20.14
CA TYR A 155 -14.14 1.15 19.75
C TYR A 155 -15.61 1.34 20.11
N GLU A 156 -15.95 2.58 20.46
CA GLU A 156 -17.34 3.04 20.38
C GLU A 156 -17.63 3.50 18.95
N VAL A 157 -18.83 3.22 18.45
CA VAL A 157 -19.28 3.65 17.13
C VAL A 157 -20.54 4.52 17.21
N GLU A 158 -20.56 5.62 16.46
CA GLU A 158 -21.69 6.55 16.36
C GLU A 158 -22.02 6.84 14.88
N TRP A 159 -23.31 6.82 14.53
CA TRP A 159 -23.82 7.24 13.23
C TRP A 159 -24.47 8.64 13.30
N ASP A 160 -23.83 9.61 12.65
CA ASP A 160 -24.38 10.95 12.44
C ASP A 160 -25.09 11.02 11.09
N ALA A 161 -26.40 10.74 11.11
CA ALA A 161 -27.26 10.76 9.93
C ALA A 161 -27.34 12.13 9.24
N SER A 162 -27.09 13.23 9.98
CA SER A 162 -27.17 14.58 9.44
C SER A 162 -25.93 14.93 8.62
N ALA A 163 -24.76 14.50 9.11
CA ALA A 163 -23.47 14.68 8.44
C ALA A 163 -23.13 13.52 7.48
N ASN A 164 -23.95 12.47 7.42
CA ASN A 164 -23.67 11.23 6.71
C ASN A 164 -22.31 10.64 7.12
N THR A 165 -22.03 10.60 8.42
CA THR A 165 -20.70 10.28 8.97
C THR A 165 -20.80 9.19 10.02
N ILE A 166 -19.98 8.15 9.89
CA ILE A 166 -19.72 7.18 10.94
C ILE A 166 -18.45 7.56 11.71
N ARG A 167 -18.50 7.49 13.04
CA ARG A 167 -17.41 7.88 13.94
C ARG A 167 -17.03 6.70 14.82
N PHE A 168 -15.75 6.38 14.88
CA PHE A 168 -15.18 5.46 15.84
C PHE A 168 -14.32 6.21 16.86
N THR A 169 -14.45 5.85 18.13
CA THR A 169 -13.64 6.41 19.23
C THR A 169 -13.00 5.27 20.00
N ASP A 170 -11.67 5.24 20.08
CA ASP A 170 -10.92 4.22 20.82
C ASP A 170 -11.24 4.32 22.32
N ILE A 171 -11.73 3.22 22.93
CA ILE A 171 -12.04 3.20 24.37
C ILE A 171 -10.84 2.78 25.21
N ARG A 172 -9.74 2.33 24.58
CA ARG A 172 -8.45 2.02 25.22
C ARG A 172 -7.28 2.79 24.57
N PRO A 173 -7.30 4.13 24.53
CA PRO A 173 -6.27 4.91 23.82
C PRO A 173 -4.86 4.75 24.41
N GLU A 174 -4.76 4.39 25.70
CA GLU A 174 -3.49 4.16 26.40
C GLU A 174 -2.93 2.75 26.19
N ALA A 175 -3.71 1.81 25.62
CA ALA A 175 -3.23 0.47 25.34
C ALA A 175 -2.24 0.49 24.16
N SER A 176 -1.19 -0.33 24.23
CA SER A 176 -0.35 -0.55 23.06
C SER A 176 -1.21 -1.07 21.92
N LYS A 177 -1.05 -0.51 20.73
CA LYS A 177 -1.74 -0.97 19.52
C LYS A 177 -1.04 -2.17 18.88
N LEU A 178 0.21 -2.44 19.26
CA LEU A 178 1.02 -3.56 18.79
C LEU A 178 1.32 -4.53 19.93
N PRO A 179 1.37 -5.85 19.68
CA PRO A 179 1.72 -6.83 20.72
C PRO A 179 3.20 -6.73 21.13
N SER A 180 3.54 -7.19 22.34
CA SER A 180 4.94 -7.23 22.80
C SER A 180 5.79 -8.27 22.06
N ALA A 181 5.15 -9.27 21.46
CA ALA A 181 5.79 -10.23 20.57
C ALA A 181 4.88 -10.55 19.39
N PHE A 182 5.46 -10.72 18.22
CA PHE A 182 4.78 -11.09 17.00
C PHE A 182 5.65 -12.08 16.22
N ASP A 183 5.09 -13.25 15.95
CA ASP A 183 5.67 -14.27 15.09
C ASP A 183 4.66 -14.60 13.99
N PRO A 184 4.90 -14.22 12.73
CA PRO A 184 3.94 -14.38 11.64
C PRO A 184 3.63 -15.86 11.35
N ARG A 185 4.53 -16.78 11.71
CA ARG A 185 4.36 -18.23 11.50
C ARG A 185 3.18 -18.79 12.30
N LEU A 186 2.85 -18.16 13.44
CA LEU A 186 1.70 -18.55 14.27
C LEU A 186 0.36 -18.17 13.65
N TYR A 187 0.36 -17.33 12.60
CA TYR A 187 -0.82 -16.82 11.92
C TYR A 187 -0.95 -17.35 10.49
N GLY A 188 -0.01 -18.18 10.01
CA GLY A 188 0.03 -18.63 8.62
C GLY A 188 0.45 -17.54 7.64
N LEU A 189 1.30 -16.61 8.10
CA LEU A 189 1.87 -15.51 7.33
C LEU A 189 3.35 -15.74 7.02
N ASP A 190 3.76 -17.01 6.89
CA ASP A 190 5.12 -17.43 6.61
C ASP A 190 5.42 -17.42 5.11
N ALA A 191 6.15 -16.40 4.66
CA ALA A 191 6.70 -16.38 3.31
C ALA A 191 7.76 -17.50 3.14
N PRO A 192 7.90 -18.09 1.94
CA PRO A 192 8.87 -19.15 1.70
C PRO A 192 10.31 -18.73 2.03
N VAL A 193 11.02 -19.57 2.79
CA VAL A 193 12.46 -19.37 3.01
C VAL A 193 13.23 -19.82 1.77
N MET A 194 13.80 -18.85 1.07
CA MET A 194 14.57 -19.06 -0.15
C MET A 194 16.07 -19.28 0.12
N ASN A 195 16.84 -19.62 -0.93
CA ASN A 195 18.28 -19.90 -0.84
C ASN A 195 19.09 -19.27 -1.98
N GLN A 196 19.91 -18.28 -1.66
CA GLN A 196 20.80 -17.58 -2.60
C GLN A 196 22.05 -18.38 -3.01
N GLY A 197 22.32 -19.50 -2.35
CA GLY A 197 23.55 -20.27 -2.58
C GLY A 197 24.80 -19.41 -2.40
N LYS A 198 25.57 -19.24 -3.48
CA LYS A 198 26.87 -18.54 -3.45
C LYS A 198 26.84 -17.15 -4.06
N LEU A 199 25.71 -16.74 -4.64
CA LEU A 199 25.63 -15.47 -5.38
C LEU A 199 25.45 -14.29 -4.42
N GLY A 200 25.92 -13.13 -4.86
CA GLY A 200 25.84 -11.84 -4.13
C GLY A 200 24.45 -11.19 -4.12
N THR A 201 23.37 -11.96 -4.06
CA THR A 201 22.00 -11.48 -4.34
C THR A 201 21.10 -11.34 -3.10
N CYS A 202 21.65 -11.29 -1.89
CA CYS A 202 20.86 -11.15 -0.66
C CYS A 202 19.91 -9.94 -0.67
N TRP A 203 20.32 -8.82 -1.27
CA TRP A 203 19.48 -7.64 -1.48
C TRP A 203 18.21 -7.96 -2.28
N ALA A 204 18.33 -8.75 -3.35
CA ALA A 204 17.22 -9.13 -4.21
C ALA A 204 16.30 -10.14 -3.52
N PHE A 205 16.87 -11.10 -2.77
CA PHE A 205 16.07 -12.02 -1.94
C PHE A 205 15.29 -11.29 -0.84
N ALA A 206 15.92 -10.33 -0.16
CA ALA A 206 15.24 -9.54 0.86
C ALA A 206 14.13 -8.67 0.24
N SER A 207 14.37 -8.04 -0.91
CA SER A 207 13.34 -7.27 -1.60
C SER A 207 12.18 -8.14 -2.12
N VAL A 208 12.47 -9.28 -2.75
CA VAL A 208 11.44 -10.23 -3.23
C VAL A 208 10.67 -10.84 -2.07
N GLY A 209 11.35 -11.31 -1.04
CA GLY A 209 10.67 -11.89 0.12
C GLY A 209 9.83 -10.86 0.88
N ALA A 210 10.23 -9.58 0.90
CA ALA A 210 9.38 -8.53 1.47
C ALA A 210 8.12 -8.29 0.65
N LEU A 211 8.25 -8.33 -0.68
CA LEU A 211 7.14 -8.21 -1.62
C LEU A 211 6.15 -9.38 -1.49
N GLU A 212 6.65 -10.61 -1.36
CA GLU A 212 5.84 -11.81 -1.16
C GLU A 212 5.13 -11.79 0.20
N ALA A 213 5.84 -11.44 1.27
CA ALA A 213 5.25 -11.34 2.61
C ALA A 213 4.11 -10.31 2.68
N ALA A 214 4.22 -9.21 1.92
CA ALA A 214 3.18 -8.18 1.85
C ALA A 214 1.90 -8.61 1.12
N LEU A 215 1.93 -9.72 0.37
CA LEU A 215 0.78 -10.28 -0.34
C LEU A 215 0.06 -11.37 0.47
N LEU A 216 0.68 -11.87 1.54
CA LEU A 216 0.07 -12.87 2.41
C LEU A 216 -0.97 -12.23 3.37
N PRO A 217 -2.03 -12.97 3.72
CA PRO A 217 -2.38 -14.33 3.29
C PRO A 217 -3.21 -14.38 2.00
N GLU A 218 -3.59 -13.23 1.43
CA GLU A 218 -4.52 -13.15 0.31
C GLU A 218 -3.98 -13.84 -0.95
N GLU A 219 -2.69 -13.70 -1.20
CA GLU A 219 -2.03 -14.26 -2.36
C GLU A 219 -0.67 -14.85 -2.00
N SER A 220 -0.43 -16.10 -2.41
CA SER A 220 0.87 -16.73 -2.31
C SER A 220 1.57 -16.67 -3.66
N TRP A 221 2.74 -16.05 -3.68
CA TRP A 221 3.57 -15.89 -4.87
C TRP A 221 4.98 -16.41 -4.63
N HIS A 222 5.63 -16.83 -5.71
CA HIS A 222 7.06 -17.13 -5.75
C HIS A 222 7.66 -16.39 -6.94
N PHE A 223 8.31 -15.27 -6.68
CA PHE A 223 8.85 -14.37 -7.70
C PHE A 223 10.32 -14.64 -8.00
N SER A 224 10.70 -14.39 -9.25
CA SER A 224 12.07 -14.61 -9.71
C SER A 224 13.03 -13.58 -9.14
N VAL A 225 13.98 -14.07 -8.36
CA VAL A 225 15.13 -13.28 -7.88
C VAL A 225 16.14 -13.07 -9.00
N ASP A 226 16.30 -14.05 -9.92
CA ASP A 226 17.24 -13.93 -11.05
C ASP A 226 16.84 -12.78 -11.96
N HIS A 227 15.57 -12.70 -12.35
CA HIS A 227 15.08 -11.62 -13.22
C HIS A 227 15.31 -10.24 -12.59
N MET A 228 15.12 -10.08 -11.27
CA MET A 228 15.48 -8.82 -10.59
C MET A 228 16.99 -8.57 -10.62
N SER A 229 17.79 -9.54 -10.21
CA SER A 229 19.24 -9.38 -10.05
C SER A 229 19.98 -9.19 -11.38
N LEU A 230 19.43 -9.69 -12.49
CA LEU A 230 20.01 -9.59 -13.83
C LEU A 230 19.37 -8.49 -14.71
N ASN A 231 18.16 -8.00 -14.38
CA ASN A 231 17.44 -6.99 -15.19
C ASN A 231 17.16 -5.66 -14.45
N ASN A 232 17.87 -5.36 -13.37
CA ASN A 232 17.62 -4.13 -12.58
C ASN A 232 18.04 -2.82 -13.27
N GLY A 233 18.92 -2.87 -14.28
CA GLY A 233 19.35 -1.68 -15.05
C GLY A 233 20.67 -1.06 -14.60
N TYR A 234 21.29 -1.60 -13.55
CA TYR A 234 22.65 -1.24 -13.13
C TYR A 234 23.67 -2.13 -13.87
N THR A 235 24.93 -1.69 -13.86
CA THR A 235 26.04 -2.40 -14.53
C THR A 235 26.74 -3.43 -13.64
N TRP A 236 26.26 -3.61 -12.41
CA TRP A 236 26.84 -4.55 -11.47
C TRP A 236 26.53 -5.99 -11.84
N GLU A 237 27.58 -6.82 -11.82
CA GLU A 237 27.43 -8.26 -11.97
C GLU A 237 26.68 -8.83 -10.78
N GLN A 238 25.95 -9.93 -10.99
CA GLN A 238 25.09 -10.58 -10.00
C GLN A 238 25.80 -10.89 -8.66
N ASP A 239 27.11 -11.15 -8.70
CA ASP A 239 27.94 -11.48 -7.53
C ASP A 239 28.49 -10.27 -6.76
N THR A 240 28.26 -9.05 -7.24
CA THR A 240 28.86 -7.83 -6.67
C THR A 240 28.22 -7.43 -5.34
N GLY A 241 26.99 -7.85 -5.09
CA GLY A 241 26.11 -7.24 -4.09
C GLY A 241 25.13 -6.25 -4.72
N GLY A 242 24.33 -5.61 -3.89
CA GLY A 242 23.35 -4.63 -4.33
C GLY A 242 22.68 -3.92 -3.16
N GLU A 243 21.72 -3.05 -3.49
CA GLU A 243 21.02 -2.21 -2.54
C GLU A 243 19.51 -2.21 -2.83
N TYR A 244 18.69 -1.89 -1.81
CA TYR A 244 17.24 -1.80 -1.97
C TYR A 244 16.81 -0.80 -3.06
N THR A 245 17.60 0.23 -3.35
CA THR A 245 17.34 1.21 -4.42
C THR A 245 17.32 0.57 -5.81
N MET A 246 18.13 -0.46 -6.05
CA MET A 246 18.15 -1.22 -7.30
C MET A 246 16.86 -2.04 -7.46
N ALA A 247 16.40 -2.68 -6.37
CA ALA A 247 15.14 -3.40 -6.36
C ALA A 247 13.95 -2.47 -6.58
N MET A 248 13.95 -1.31 -5.92
CA MET A 248 12.96 -0.25 -6.16
C MET A 248 12.93 0.15 -7.63
N ALA A 249 14.08 0.44 -8.25
CA ALA A 249 14.14 0.83 -9.65
C ALA A 249 13.54 -0.22 -10.60
N TYR A 250 13.86 -1.49 -10.36
CA TYR A 250 13.33 -2.63 -11.12
C TYR A 250 11.80 -2.76 -10.99
N LEU A 251 11.27 -2.77 -9.76
CA LEU A 251 9.85 -2.96 -9.48
C LEU A 251 9.02 -1.76 -9.96
N LEU A 252 9.47 -0.54 -9.66
CA LEU A 252 8.76 0.70 -10.00
C LEU A 252 8.85 1.08 -11.48
N SER A 253 9.75 0.44 -12.23
CA SER A 253 9.79 0.54 -13.69
C SER A 253 8.88 -0.48 -14.39
N TRP A 254 8.17 -1.32 -13.62
CA TRP A 254 7.38 -2.47 -14.09
C TRP A 254 8.16 -3.43 -14.98
N LYS A 255 9.46 -3.62 -14.69
CA LYS A 255 10.21 -4.72 -15.28
C LYS A 255 9.79 -6.06 -14.68
N GLY A 256 9.40 -6.07 -13.41
CA GLY A 256 8.83 -7.21 -12.72
C GLY A 256 7.97 -6.80 -11.52
N PRO A 257 7.69 -7.72 -10.59
CA PRO A 257 8.26 -9.06 -10.50
C PRO A 257 7.72 -10.00 -11.59
N VAL A 258 8.48 -11.04 -11.93
CA VAL A 258 8.05 -12.17 -12.77
C VAL A 258 8.03 -13.44 -11.91
N ARG A 259 7.45 -14.53 -12.37
CA ARG A 259 7.40 -15.77 -11.57
C ARG A 259 8.72 -16.52 -11.63
N GLU A 260 9.09 -17.16 -10.53
CA GLU A 260 10.27 -18.04 -10.47
C GLU A 260 10.17 -19.22 -11.47
N GLU A 261 8.95 -19.70 -11.75
CA GLU A 261 8.73 -20.77 -12.74
C GLU A 261 9.06 -20.35 -14.17
N ASP A 262 8.99 -19.05 -14.47
CA ASP A 262 9.24 -18.47 -15.80
C ASP A 262 10.71 -18.05 -15.98
N ASP A 263 11.41 -17.71 -14.89
CA ASP A 263 12.82 -17.31 -14.86
C ASP A 263 13.50 -17.84 -13.58
N GLN A 264 14.24 -18.94 -13.71
CA GLN A 264 14.72 -19.75 -12.58
C GLN A 264 16.03 -19.23 -12.00
N TYR A 265 16.09 -19.12 -10.68
CA TYR A 265 17.25 -18.64 -9.96
C TYR A 265 18.50 -19.52 -10.13
N GLY A 266 19.64 -18.87 -10.38
CA GLY A 266 20.95 -19.50 -10.33
C GLY A 266 21.36 -20.26 -11.60
N ASP A 267 20.63 -20.12 -12.70
CA ASP A 267 21.04 -20.66 -14.01
C ASP A 267 21.92 -19.66 -14.81
N GLY A 268 22.02 -18.42 -14.32
CA GLY A 268 22.85 -17.35 -14.86
C GLY A 268 22.25 -16.70 -16.11
N LYS A 269 20.95 -16.80 -16.32
CA LYS A 269 20.22 -16.24 -17.47
C LYS A 269 18.96 -15.53 -16.99
N THR A 270 18.46 -14.64 -17.85
CA THR A 270 17.16 -14.02 -17.62
C THR A 270 16.46 -13.76 -18.94
N ASP A 271 15.14 -13.93 -18.98
CA ASP A 271 14.31 -13.56 -20.13
C ASP A 271 13.74 -12.16 -19.94
N THR A 272 14.43 -11.17 -20.51
CA THR A 272 14.01 -9.76 -20.45
C THR A 272 12.73 -9.43 -21.23
N SER A 273 12.13 -10.41 -21.93
CA SER A 273 10.83 -10.25 -22.59
C SER A 273 9.65 -10.51 -21.65
N LEU A 274 9.89 -11.14 -20.50
CA LEU A 274 8.91 -11.36 -19.46
C LEU A 274 8.36 -10.02 -18.93
N ARG A 275 7.12 -10.08 -18.46
CA ARG A 275 6.37 -8.91 -17.99
C ARG A 275 6.01 -9.07 -16.53
N ALA A 276 5.92 -7.94 -15.85
CA ALA A 276 5.49 -7.90 -14.47
C ALA A 276 4.15 -8.60 -14.29
N VAL A 277 4.04 -9.46 -13.27
CA VAL A 277 2.78 -10.11 -12.88
C VAL A 277 2.05 -9.36 -11.76
N LYS A 278 2.72 -8.37 -11.17
CA LYS A 278 2.20 -7.41 -10.19
C LYS A 278 2.80 -6.04 -10.45
N HIS A 279 2.08 -4.98 -10.10
CA HIS A 279 2.61 -3.63 -10.13
C HIS A 279 2.81 -3.11 -8.71
N VAL A 280 4.06 -2.84 -8.33
CA VAL A 280 4.37 -2.17 -7.07
C VAL A 280 4.10 -0.68 -7.23
N GLN A 281 3.29 -0.11 -6.34
CA GLN A 281 2.82 1.28 -6.39
C GLN A 281 3.30 2.12 -5.22
N GLU A 282 3.74 1.48 -4.15
CA GLU A 282 4.25 2.17 -2.97
C GLU A 282 5.32 1.34 -2.28
N ILE A 283 6.45 1.98 -2.00
CA ILE A 283 7.53 1.44 -1.17
C ILE A 283 7.91 2.55 -0.19
N GLN A 284 7.76 2.30 1.10
CA GLN A 284 8.10 3.25 2.16
C GLN A 284 9.47 2.93 2.74
N ILE A 285 10.29 3.96 2.91
CA ILE A 285 11.57 3.89 3.61
C ILE A 285 11.35 4.30 5.06
N ILE A 286 11.40 3.31 5.95
CA ILE A 286 11.11 3.49 7.38
C ILE A 286 12.32 4.15 8.08
N PRO A 287 12.11 5.18 8.92
CA PRO A 287 13.20 5.89 9.58
C PRO A 287 14.20 4.98 10.30
N SER A 288 15.48 5.34 10.18
CA SER A 288 16.59 4.58 10.75
C SER A 288 16.45 4.41 12.27
N LYS A 289 16.60 3.18 12.74
CA LYS A 289 16.50 2.73 14.13
C LYS A 289 15.17 3.06 14.82
N ASP A 290 14.13 3.47 14.09
CA ASP A 290 12.79 3.67 14.66
C ASP A 290 12.09 2.32 14.84
N GLN A 291 12.35 1.71 16.00
CA GLN A 291 11.79 0.42 16.37
C GLN A 291 10.26 0.39 16.30
N SER A 292 9.59 1.48 16.69
CA SER A 292 8.12 1.54 16.69
C SER A 292 7.57 1.58 15.28
N ALA A 293 8.21 2.34 14.39
CA ALA A 293 7.83 2.40 12.98
C ALA A 293 8.13 1.07 12.25
N ILE A 294 9.26 0.43 12.54
CA ILE A 294 9.60 -0.90 11.98
C ILE A 294 8.57 -1.94 12.41
N LYS A 295 8.27 -2.07 13.72
CA LYS A 295 7.24 -2.99 14.21
C LYS A 295 5.89 -2.76 13.55
N ARG A 296 5.49 -1.49 13.41
CA ARG A 296 4.25 -1.13 12.72
C ARG A 296 4.26 -1.58 11.27
N ALA A 297 5.34 -1.33 10.52
CA ALA A 297 5.44 -1.73 9.12
C ALA A 297 5.39 -3.26 8.97
N VAL A 298 6.12 -4.00 9.81
CA VAL A 298 6.07 -5.48 9.86
C VAL A 298 4.66 -5.97 10.17
N TYR A 299 3.99 -5.39 11.17
CA TYR A 299 2.66 -5.82 11.59
C TYR A 299 1.58 -5.62 10.53
N LEU A 300 1.67 -4.51 9.77
CA LEU A 300 0.67 -4.14 8.78
C LEU A 300 0.95 -4.74 7.39
N TYR A 301 2.22 -4.85 7.00
CA TYR A 301 2.64 -5.20 5.65
C TYR A 301 3.51 -6.47 5.59
N GLY A 302 3.51 -7.26 6.65
CA GLY A 302 4.17 -8.57 6.73
C GLY A 302 5.66 -8.51 7.06
N SER A 303 6.43 -7.59 6.47
CA SER A 303 7.87 -7.53 6.73
C SER A 303 8.53 -6.18 6.37
N VAL A 304 9.80 -6.05 6.76
CA VAL A 304 10.68 -4.93 6.38
C VAL A 304 12.03 -5.49 5.95
N GLN A 305 12.49 -5.16 4.74
CA GLN A 305 13.87 -5.42 4.33
C GLN A 305 14.82 -4.60 5.21
N THR A 306 15.87 -5.24 5.71
CA THR A 306 16.92 -4.57 6.48
C THR A 306 18.31 -5.11 6.18
N SER A 307 19.32 -4.41 6.66
CA SER A 307 20.72 -4.77 6.43
C SER A 307 21.46 -4.99 7.75
N ILE A 308 22.37 -5.97 7.76
CA ILE A 308 23.22 -6.30 8.89
C ILE A 308 24.68 -6.45 8.44
N TYR A 309 25.58 -6.40 9.42
CA TYR A 309 26.88 -7.03 9.25
C TYR A 309 26.77 -8.47 9.75
N CYS A 310 27.14 -9.43 8.92
CA CYS A 310 27.06 -10.86 9.22
C CYS A 310 28.37 -11.58 8.85
N GLU A 311 28.99 -12.25 9.82
CA GLU A 311 30.15 -13.15 9.58
C GLU A 311 29.73 -14.58 9.23
N VAL A 312 28.49 -14.92 9.53
CA VAL A 312 27.88 -16.22 9.24
C VAL A 312 27.65 -16.28 7.73
N SER A 313 28.00 -17.41 7.11
CA SER A 313 27.97 -17.61 5.66
C SER A 313 27.25 -18.91 5.24
N GLY A 314 26.36 -19.41 6.10
CA GLY A 314 25.51 -20.58 5.84
C GLY A 314 25.23 -21.41 7.09
N GLU A 315 24.50 -22.51 6.90
CA GLU A 315 23.97 -23.42 7.93
C GLU A 315 25.01 -23.87 8.99
N ASN A 316 26.24 -24.19 8.57
CA ASN A 316 27.27 -24.75 9.46
C ASN A 316 28.34 -23.73 9.89
N SER A 317 28.10 -22.43 9.71
CA SER A 317 29.11 -21.41 10.00
C SER A 317 29.10 -20.98 11.47
N GLU A 318 30.28 -20.87 12.06
CA GLU A 318 30.46 -20.35 13.41
C GLU A 318 30.89 -18.88 13.36
N SER A 319 30.35 -18.06 14.26
CA SER A 319 30.78 -16.68 14.46
C SER A 319 30.82 -16.35 15.95
N SER A 320 31.68 -15.40 16.31
CA SER A 320 31.70 -14.83 17.65
C SER A 320 30.40 -14.10 18.02
N TYR A 321 29.61 -13.71 17.02
CA TYR A 321 28.38 -12.95 17.16
C TYR A 321 27.10 -13.82 17.11
N TYR A 322 27.22 -15.09 16.67
CA TYR A 322 26.07 -15.99 16.47
C TYR A 322 26.02 -17.14 17.49
N ASN A 323 24.93 -17.22 18.25
CA ASN A 323 24.63 -18.34 19.12
C ASN A 323 23.79 -19.39 18.39
N ASN A 324 24.44 -20.45 17.89
CA ASN A 324 23.78 -21.59 17.24
C ASN A 324 22.72 -22.28 18.13
N ALA A 325 22.90 -22.32 19.45
CA ALA A 325 21.95 -23.00 20.34
C ALA A 325 20.63 -22.23 20.50
N GLN A 326 20.61 -20.95 20.14
CA GLN A 326 19.44 -20.06 20.27
C GLN A 326 19.09 -19.40 18.93
N ASN A 327 19.80 -19.73 17.85
CA ASN A 327 19.72 -19.07 16.56
C ASN A 327 19.75 -17.54 16.68
N ALA A 328 20.64 -17.00 17.52
CA ALA A 328 20.61 -15.60 17.94
C ALA A 328 21.89 -14.84 17.57
N TYR A 329 21.74 -13.72 16.88
CA TYR A 329 22.81 -12.88 16.37
C TYR A 329 22.83 -11.50 17.04
N CYS A 330 24.03 -11.02 17.40
CA CYS A 330 24.20 -9.64 17.85
C CYS A 330 25.61 -9.16 17.50
N TYR A 331 25.71 -8.15 16.63
CA TYR A 331 26.95 -7.46 16.34
C TYR A 331 26.94 -6.04 16.94
N ILE A 332 27.95 -5.72 17.74
CA ILE A 332 28.17 -4.38 18.29
C ILE A 332 29.53 -3.87 17.81
N GLY A 333 29.53 -2.94 16.86
CA GLY A 333 30.76 -2.42 16.28
C GLY A 333 30.56 -1.55 15.03
N THR A 334 31.64 -1.33 14.29
CA THR A 334 31.71 -0.37 13.17
C THR A 334 31.96 -1.01 11.81
N ASN A 335 31.93 -2.35 11.72
CA ASN A 335 32.09 -3.05 10.44
C ASN A 335 30.95 -2.68 9.51
N LYS A 336 31.30 -2.56 8.23
CA LYS A 336 30.34 -2.25 7.17
C LYS A 336 29.37 -3.40 6.99
N ILE A 337 28.11 -3.05 6.75
CA ILE A 337 27.07 -3.96 6.29
C ILE A 337 27.56 -4.77 5.09
N ASN A 338 27.21 -6.06 5.09
CA ASN A 338 27.53 -7.00 4.02
C ASN A 338 26.40 -7.99 3.71
N HIS A 339 25.25 -7.90 4.39
CA HIS A 339 24.15 -8.83 4.20
C HIS A 339 22.79 -8.16 4.41
N ASP A 340 21.82 -8.53 3.58
CA ASP A 340 20.43 -8.09 3.68
C ASP A 340 19.53 -9.24 4.14
N THR A 341 18.57 -8.94 5.00
CA THR A 341 17.61 -9.88 5.59
C THR A 341 16.24 -9.24 5.73
N LEU A 342 15.25 -10.01 6.17
CA LEU A 342 13.90 -9.52 6.42
C LEU A 342 13.60 -9.51 7.91
N ILE A 343 13.17 -8.38 8.46
CA ILE A 343 12.49 -8.35 9.76
C ILE A 343 11.04 -8.77 9.50
N VAL A 344 10.60 -9.87 10.12
CA VAL A 344 9.26 -10.45 9.94
C VAL A 344 8.47 -10.49 11.24
N GLY A 345 9.14 -10.30 12.37
CA GLY A 345 8.53 -10.34 13.69
C GLY A 345 9.44 -9.79 14.76
N TRP A 346 9.03 -9.92 16.01
CA TRP A 346 9.80 -9.43 17.15
C TRP A 346 9.35 -10.08 18.46
N ASP A 347 10.20 -9.98 19.49
CA ASP A 347 9.85 -10.31 20.87
C ASP A 347 10.60 -9.35 21.81
N ASP A 348 9.86 -8.49 22.50
CA ASP A 348 10.39 -7.53 23.48
C ASP A 348 11.01 -8.20 24.70
N GLY A 349 10.59 -9.42 25.03
CA GLY A 349 11.07 -10.21 26.15
C GLY A 349 12.28 -11.09 25.84
N TYR A 350 12.72 -11.14 24.57
CA TYR A 350 13.78 -12.07 24.15
C TYR A 350 15.05 -11.88 24.98
N ALA A 351 15.48 -12.93 25.68
CA ALA A 351 16.48 -12.80 26.72
C ALA A 351 17.85 -12.38 26.16
N ALA A 352 18.44 -11.33 26.74
CA ALA A 352 19.78 -10.85 26.39
C ALA A 352 20.86 -11.94 26.53
N SER A 353 20.66 -12.89 27.45
CA SER A 353 21.55 -14.05 27.66
C SER A 353 21.55 -15.06 26.51
N ASN A 354 20.62 -14.96 25.56
CA ASN A 354 20.58 -15.83 24.39
C ASN A 354 21.63 -15.44 23.34
N PHE A 355 22.21 -14.24 23.43
CA PHE A 355 23.23 -13.77 22.49
C PHE A 355 24.65 -14.09 22.99
N ARG A 356 25.59 -14.31 22.06
CA ARG A 356 27.02 -14.44 22.41
C ARG A 356 27.62 -13.09 22.82
N THR A 357 27.31 -12.05 22.05
CA THR A 357 27.63 -10.67 22.40
C THR A 357 26.51 -10.13 23.25
N GLN A 358 26.83 -9.74 24.49
CA GLN A 358 25.86 -9.26 25.46
C GLN A 358 25.28 -7.90 25.01
N PRO A 359 23.97 -7.81 24.68
CA PRO A 359 23.33 -6.53 24.41
C PRO A 359 23.01 -5.79 25.73
N GLU A 360 22.67 -4.50 25.60
CA GLU A 360 22.34 -3.65 26.76
C GLU A 360 21.04 -4.06 27.45
N GLY A 361 20.13 -4.72 26.74
CA GLY A 361 18.84 -5.17 27.27
C GLY A 361 18.26 -6.36 26.50
N ASN A 362 17.10 -6.83 26.97
CA ASN A 362 16.30 -7.82 26.27
C ASN A 362 15.68 -7.23 25.00
N GLY A 363 15.23 -8.12 24.13
CA GLY A 363 14.45 -7.76 22.95
C GLY A 363 15.18 -8.08 21.65
N ALA A 364 14.43 -8.65 20.71
CA ALA A 364 14.98 -9.08 19.43
C ALA A 364 13.97 -8.96 18.29
N TRP A 365 14.50 -8.75 17.11
CA TRP A 365 13.83 -8.94 15.84
C TRP A 365 13.86 -10.43 15.48
N LEU A 366 12.73 -10.97 15.03
CA LEU A 366 12.70 -12.23 14.30
C LEU A 366 13.01 -11.90 12.84
N CYS A 367 14.14 -12.39 12.36
CA CYS A 367 14.58 -12.18 10.99
C CYS A 367 14.47 -13.47 10.17
N MET A 368 14.13 -13.33 8.89
CA MET A 368 14.16 -14.39 7.89
C MET A 368 15.37 -14.20 6.97
N ASN A 369 16.09 -15.28 6.71
CA ASN A 369 17.31 -15.27 5.90
C ASN A 369 17.11 -15.92 4.53
N SER A 370 18.09 -15.76 3.64
CA SER A 370 18.11 -16.28 2.26
C SER A 370 19.13 -17.41 2.09
N TRP A 371 19.35 -18.24 3.11
CA TRP A 371 20.30 -19.37 3.09
C TRP A 371 19.62 -20.74 3.19
N GLY A 372 18.32 -20.79 2.88
CA GLY A 372 17.50 -21.98 2.96
C GLY A 372 17.09 -22.37 4.40
N THR A 373 16.20 -23.35 4.48
CA THR A 373 15.57 -23.79 5.74
C THR A 373 16.52 -24.48 6.71
N GLY A 374 17.72 -24.88 6.26
CA GLY A 374 18.75 -25.47 7.13
C GLY A 374 19.40 -24.45 8.06
N PHE A 375 19.37 -23.16 7.71
CA PHE A 375 19.92 -22.11 8.56
C PHE A 375 18.99 -21.77 9.72
N GLY A 376 19.52 -21.66 10.95
CA GLY A 376 18.77 -21.20 12.10
C GLY A 376 17.57 -22.10 12.46
N ASP A 377 16.44 -21.49 12.76
CA ASP A 377 15.16 -22.17 13.03
C ASP A 377 14.32 -22.20 11.76
N GLY A 378 14.60 -23.13 10.84
CA GLY A 378 13.84 -23.25 9.59
C GLY A 378 14.06 -22.10 8.61
N GLY A 379 15.19 -21.40 8.68
CA GLY A 379 15.51 -20.19 7.92
C GLY A 379 15.43 -18.88 8.72
N TYR A 380 14.90 -18.95 9.94
CA TYR A 380 14.70 -17.80 10.81
C TYR A 380 15.77 -17.71 11.90
N PHE A 381 16.03 -16.50 12.37
CA PHE A 381 17.00 -16.26 13.45
C PHE A 381 16.66 -14.95 14.17
N TRP A 382 17.09 -14.84 15.43
CA TRP A 382 16.87 -13.67 16.25
C TRP A 382 18.02 -12.68 16.09
N VAL A 383 17.71 -11.40 15.87
CA VAL A 383 18.71 -10.32 15.86
C VAL A 383 18.39 -9.34 16.99
N SER A 384 19.36 -9.08 17.87
CA SER A 384 19.17 -8.14 18.98
C SER A 384 18.71 -6.76 18.48
N TYR A 385 17.81 -6.11 19.23
CA TYR A 385 17.48 -4.70 18.98
C TYR A 385 18.69 -3.76 19.06
N TYR A 386 19.72 -4.19 19.79
CA TYR A 386 20.96 -3.45 20.03
C TYR A 386 22.06 -3.77 19.01
N ASP A 387 21.77 -4.58 17.99
CA ASP A 387 22.68 -4.77 16.87
C ASP A 387 22.97 -3.42 16.19
N SER A 388 24.25 -3.17 15.86
CA SER A 388 24.69 -1.87 15.34
C SER A 388 24.07 -1.53 13.99
N ASN A 389 23.70 -2.51 13.17
CA ASN A 389 23.32 -2.30 11.77
C ASN A 389 21.83 -2.54 11.50
N VAL A 390 21.21 -3.55 12.14
CA VAL A 390 19.80 -3.90 11.90
C VAL A 390 18.90 -2.68 12.09
N GLY A 391 17.93 -2.47 11.20
CA GLY A 391 17.03 -1.34 11.31
C GLY A 391 17.59 0.00 10.82
N ILE A 392 18.79 0.08 10.23
CA ILE A 392 19.31 1.36 9.66
C ILE A 392 18.68 1.68 8.31
N TYR A 393 18.67 0.71 7.41
CA TYR A 393 18.08 0.81 6.08
C TYR A 393 16.86 -0.09 6.06
N ASN A 394 15.68 0.48 5.81
CA ASN A 394 14.42 -0.21 6.00
C ASN A 394 13.48 0.06 4.83
N ALA A 395 13.17 -0.95 4.02
CA ALA A 395 12.19 -0.83 2.95
C ALA A 395 10.97 -1.71 3.23
N ALA A 396 9.79 -1.09 3.22
CA ALA A 396 8.50 -1.76 3.37
C ALA A 396 7.69 -1.62 2.07
N TYR A 397 7.12 -2.72 1.58
CA TYR A 397 6.35 -2.76 0.34
C TYR A 397 4.87 -2.68 0.72
N THR A 398 4.30 -1.48 0.61
CA THR A 398 3.01 -1.16 1.27
C THR A 398 1.83 -1.14 0.32
N LYS A 399 2.08 -1.05 -1.00
CA LYS A 399 1.01 -1.10 -2.01
C LYS A 399 1.45 -1.85 -3.25
N ILE A 400 0.78 -2.97 -3.48
CA ILE A 400 1.02 -3.90 -4.59
C ILE A 400 -0.33 -4.18 -5.24
N GLU A 401 -0.42 -3.92 -6.55
CA GLU A 401 -1.67 -4.05 -7.29
C GLU A 401 -1.52 -5.09 -8.41
N ASN A 402 -2.66 -5.59 -8.90
CA ASN A 402 -2.71 -6.36 -10.14
C ASN A 402 -2.29 -5.49 -11.33
N THR A 403 -1.94 -6.14 -12.44
CA THR A 403 -1.49 -5.45 -13.66
C THR A 403 -2.60 -4.81 -14.49
N ASP A 404 -3.87 -5.00 -14.10
CA ASP A 404 -5.04 -4.33 -14.69
C ASP A 404 -5.28 -2.92 -14.12
N ASN A 405 -4.41 -2.46 -13.22
CA ASN A 405 -4.56 -1.18 -12.55
C ASN A 405 -4.29 0.03 -13.46
N TYR A 406 -3.45 -0.13 -14.48
CA TYR A 406 -3.11 0.85 -15.53
C TYR A 406 -2.55 0.11 -16.75
N ASP A 407 -2.79 0.64 -17.95
CA ASP A 407 -2.34 0.01 -19.19
C ASP A 407 -0.92 0.45 -19.59
N ARG A 408 -0.50 1.65 -19.16
CA ARG A 408 0.77 2.25 -19.59
C ARG A 408 1.47 3.04 -18.49
N ILE A 409 2.79 3.05 -18.58
CA ILE A 409 3.70 3.83 -17.75
C ILE A 409 4.64 4.66 -18.62
N TYR A 410 4.57 5.98 -18.48
CA TYR A 410 5.50 6.92 -19.09
C TYR A 410 6.55 7.31 -18.05
N GLN A 411 7.83 7.12 -18.38
CA GLN A 411 8.94 7.24 -17.43
C GLN A 411 10.27 7.42 -18.16
N SER A 412 11.20 8.15 -17.55
CA SER A 412 12.57 8.37 -18.05
C SER A 412 13.65 7.83 -17.10
N ASP A 413 13.28 7.42 -15.89
CA ASP A 413 14.12 7.04 -14.76
C ASP A 413 14.13 5.52 -14.52
N LYS A 414 14.74 4.75 -15.44
CA LYS A 414 14.73 3.28 -15.39
C LYS A 414 15.63 2.68 -14.30
N CYS A 415 16.58 3.45 -13.80
CA CYS A 415 17.44 3.16 -12.65
C CYS A 415 16.97 3.91 -11.38
N GLY A 416 15.84 4.63 -11.46
CA GLY A 416 15.17 5.22 -10.30
C GLY A 416 15.99 6.28 -9.56
N TRP A 417 15.86 6.29 -8.23
CA TRP A 417 16.44 7.31 -7.36
C TRP A 417 17.94 7.06 -7.10
N VAL A 418 18.78 7.70 -7.91
CA VAL A 418 20.26 7.61 -7.83
C VAL A 418 20.88 8.89 -7.27
N GLY A 419 20.16 10.02 -7.35
CA GLY A 419 20.60 11.31 -6.86
C GLY A 419 19.45 12.25 -6.51
N GLN A 420 19.81 13.47 -6.13
CA GLN A 420 18.85 14.51 -5.79
C GLN A 420 19.22 15.87 -6.38
N LEU A 421 18.19 16.63 -6.76
CA LEU A 421 18.27 18.03 -7.18
C LEU A 421 17.42 18.94 -6.28
N GLY A 422 17.81 20.21 -6.24
CA GLY A 422 17.06 21.29 -5.59
C GLY A 422 17.87 22.58 -5.57
N TYR A 423 17.39 23.55 -4.77
CA TYR A 423 17.95 24.90 -4.72
C TYR A 423 18.49 25.28 -3.34
N GLY A 424 18.88 24.29 -2.53
CA GLY A 424 19.32 24.53 -1.15
C GLY A 424 18.15 24.90 -0.24
N ASN A 425 16.96 24.40 -0.55
CA ASN A 425 15.71 24.69 0.15
C ASN A 425 14.80 23.44 0.18
N GLU A 426 13.86 23.44 1.11
CA GLU A 426 12.92 22.33 1.30
C GLU A 426 11.83 22.23 0.21
N GLU A 427 11.73 23.24 -0.66
CA GLU A 427 10.68 23.35 -1.68
C GLU A 427 11.23 23.34 -3.10
N ALA A 428 10.63 22.55 -3.98
CA ALA A 428 10.94 22.61 -5.40
C ALA A 428 9.72 22.22 -6.25
N TYR A 429 9.75 22.68 -7.50
CA TYR A 429 8.89 22.21 -8.56
C TYR A 429 9.70 21.40 -9.54
N PHE A 430 9.12 20.31 -10.05
CA PHE A 430 9.71 19.51 -11.12
C PHE A 430 8.63 19.05 -12.08
N ALA A 431 9.01 18.77 -13.32
CA ALA A 431 8.09 18.38 -14.35
C ALA A 431 8.73 17.42 -15.35
N ASN A 432 7.91 16.57 -15.95
CA ASN A 432 8.25 15.79 -17.14
C ASN A 432 7.18 16.00 -18.20
N LEU A 433 7.60 16.09 -19.46
CA LEU A 433 6.72 16.09 -20.62
C LEU A 433 6.67 14.68 -21.22
N TYR A 434 5.48 14.28 -21.62
CA TYR A 434 5.19 13.00 -22.26
C TYR A 434 4.37 13.22 -23.51
N THR A 435 4.33 12.19 -24.36
CA THR A 435 3.47 12.15 -25.55
C THR A 435 2.57 10.94 -25.42
N ALA A 436 1.27 11.16 -25.45
CA ALA A 436 0.28 10.10 -25.42
C ALA A 436 0.43 9.20 -26.67
N ASN A 437 0.29 7.89 -26.49
CA ASN A 437 0.45 6.90 -27.57
C ASN A 437 -0.89 6.18 -27.87
N GLY A 438 -1.97 6.93 -27.85
CA GLY A 438 -3.33 6.47 -28.06
C GLY A 438 -4.31 7.41 -27.36
N ASP A 439 -5.60 7.18 -27.59
CA ASP A 439 -6.63 7.82 -26.77
C ASP A 439 -6.62 7.15 -25.40
N GLU A 440 -6.18 7.90 -24.39
CA GLU A 440 -5.90 7.38 -23.05
C GLU A 440 -6.37 8.36 -21.97
N VAL A 441 -6.43 7.87 -20.74
CA VAL A 441 -6.82 8.61 -19.55
C VAL A 441 -5.65 8.59 -18.57
N LEU A 442 -5.08 9.75 -18.27
CA LEU A 442 -4.12 9.89 -17.18
C LEU A 442 -4.86 9.81 -15.84
N GLU A 443 -4.57 8.77 -15.08
CA GLU A 443 -5.24 8.47 -13.80
C GLU A 443 -4.34 8.71 -12.59
N ALA A 444 -3.02 8.55 -12.74
CA ALA A 444 -2.07 8.71 -11.63
C ALA A 444 -0.69 9.19 -12.08
N VAL A 445 0.07 9.67 -11.11
CA VAL A 445 1.49 10.05 -11.26
C VAL A 445 2.29 9.41 -10.14
N GLY A 446 3.56 9.10 -10.38
CA GLY A 446 4.40 8.52 -9.34
C GLY A 446 5.76 9.17 -9.23
N PHE A 447 6.20 9.42 -8.00
CA PHE A 447 7.44 10.12 -7.69
C PHE A 447 7.92 9.76 -6.28
N TYR A 448 9.14 10.16 -5.98
CA TYR A 448 9.77 9.87 -4.69
C TYR A 448 9.57 11.02 -3.69
N ALA A 449 9.19 10.67 -2.47
CA ALA A 449 9.39 11.51 -1.29
C ALA A 449 10.82 11.25 -0.76
N THR A 450 11.69 12.24 -0.84
CA THR A 450 13.12 12.06 -0.53
C THR A 450 13.43 12.05 0.97
N ALA A 451 12.48 12.50 1.80
CA ALA A 451 12.53 12.42 3.26
C ALA A 451 11.09 12.35 3.85
N PRO A 452 10.95 12.01 5.14
CA PRO A 452 9.68 12.05 5.87
C PRO A 452 8.93 13.39 5.77
N ASP A 453 7.63 13.34 6.07
CA ASP A 453 6.73 14.51 6.15
C ASP A 453 6.70 15.37 4.87
N THR A 454 6.91 14.75 3.71
CA THR A 454 6.86 15.44 2.42
C THR A 454 5.41 15.74 2.03
N SER A 455 5.07 17.01 1.82
CA SER A 455 3.81 17.41 1.19
C SER A 455 3.98 17.68 -0.29
N TYR A 456 2.90 17.52 -1.06
CA TYR A 456 2.94 17.67 -2.50
C TYR A 456 1.66 18.26 -3.09
N GLU A 457 1.81 18.82 -4.29
CA GLU A 457 0.72 19.18 -5.19
C GLU A 457 1.06 18.74 -6.60
N VAL A 458 0.09 18.16 -7.31
CA VAL A 458 0.23 17.70 -8.69
C VAL A 458 -0.60 18.59 -9.61
N TYR A 459 -0.05 18.94 -10.76
CA TYR A 459 -0.70 19.68 -11.83
C TYR A 459 -0.46 18.97 -13.16
N VAL A 460 -1.44 19.06 -14.06
CA VAL A 460 -1.34 18.50 -15.42
C VAL A 460 -1.63 19.60 -16.43
N VAL A 461 -0.81 19.68 -17.48
CA VAL A 461 -0.91 20.67 -18.55
C VAL A 461 -0.99 19.93 -19.88
N ASN A 462 -2.10 20.08 -20.60
CA ASN A 462 -2.28 19.45 -21.92
C ASN A 462 -1.80 20.37 -23.04
N LYS A 463 -1.46 19.76 -24.19
CA LYS A 463 -1.06 20.44 -25.44
C LYS A 463 0.19 21.30 -25.28
N VAL A 464 1.18 20.76 -24.59
CA VAL A 464 2.46 21.42 -24.37
C VAL A 464 3.40 21.23 -25.56
N THR A 465 4.14 22.27 -25.92
CA THR A 465 5.18 22.21 -26.95
C THR A 465 6.59 22.21 -26.38
N GLY A 466 6.75 22.68 -25.14
CA GLY A 466 8.01 22.69 -24.39
C GLY A 466 7.88 23.47 -23.08
N GLU A 467 9.03 23.85 -22.50
CA GLU A 467 9.09 24.48 -21.18
C GLU A 467 8.31 25.81 -21.05
N ALA A 468 8.12 26.54 -22.16
CA ALA A 468 7.39 27.81 -22.17
C ALA A 468 5.90 27.65 -21.83
N ASP A 469 5.35 26.44 -22.01
CA ASP A 469 3.94 26.14 -21.73
C ASP A 469 3.72 25.63 -20.30
N LEU A 470 4.80 25.42 -19.53
CA LEU A 470 4.75 24.95 -18.14
C LEU A 470 4.22 26.04 -17.22
N THR A 471 2.90 26.11 -17.18
CA THR A 471 2.11 27.04 -16.37
C THR A 471 1.20 26.25 -15.43
N PHE A 472 0.96 26.78 -14.24
CA PHE A 472 0.05 26.14 -13.30
C PHE A 472 -1.38 26.21 -13.83
N GLN A 473 -1.91 25.06 -14.20
CA GLN A 473 -3.33 24.88 -14.46
C GLN A 473 -4.06 24.52 -13.15
N LYS A 474 -5.22 23.88 -13.28
CA LYS A 474 -5.96 23.37 -12.13
C LYS A 474 -5.16 22.26 -11.44
N LYS A 475 -5.06 22.36 -10.12
CA LYS A 475 -4.53 21.31 -9.26
C LYS A 475 -5.25 19.98 -9.53
N ALA A 476 -4.47 18.95 -9.80
CA ALA A 476 -4.93 17.61 -10.17
C ALA A 476 -4.93 16.65 -8.97
N ALA A 477 -4.03 16.85 -8.00
CA ALA A 477 -4.05 16.15 -6.71
C ALA A 477 -3.21 16.92 -5.67
N SER A 478 -3.37 16.60 -4.39
CA SER A 478 -2.47 17.05 -3.33
C SER A 478 -2.55 16.15 -2.10
N GLY A 479 -1.49 16.13 -1.32
CA GLY A 479 -1.45 15.34 -0.08
C GLY A 479 -0.11 15.47 0.63
N SER A 480 0.17 14.48 1.46
CA SER A 480 1.44 14.36 2.18
C SER A 480 1.76 12.90 2.48
N PHE A 481 3.04 12.60 2.59
CA PHE A 481 3.57 11.30 2.97
C PHE A 481 4.31 11.42 4.31
N SER A 482 4.05 10.48 5.23
CA SER A 482 4.75 10.46 6.51
C SER A 482 6.18 9.93 6.38
N ASN A 483 6.40 8.96 5.50
CA ASN A 483 7.71 8.34 5.29
C ASN A 483 8.34 8.81 3.97
N ALA A 484 9.67 8.72 3.88
CA ALA A 484 10.35 8.75 2.59
C ALA A 484 9.94 7.51 1.77
N GLY A 485 10.19 7.51 0.45
CA GLY A 485 9.87 6.37 -0.40
C GLY A 485 9.36 6.75 -1.77
N TYR A 486 8.74 5.79 -2.45
CA TYR A 486 8.04 6.00 -3.72
C TYR A 486 6.55 5.86 -3.53
N TYR A 487 5.79 6.73 -4.19
CA TYR A 487 4.33 6.76 -4.10
C TYR A 487 3.70 6.99 -5.47
N THR A 488 2.68 6.21 -5.80
CA THR A 488 1.74 6.49 -6.89
C THR A 488 0.51 7.22 -6.37
N VAL A 489 0.34 8.46 -6.82
CA VAL A 489 -0.73 9.37 -6.47
C VAL A 489 -1.80 9.36 -7.54
N LYS A 490 -3.03 8.95 -7.19
CA LYS A 490 -4.20 9.09 -8.06
C LYS A 490 -4.60 10.56 -8.20
N LEU A 491 -5.03 10.93 -9.39
CA LEU A 491 -5.56 12.26 -9.66
C LEU A 491 -7.00 12.39 -9.17
N ASP A 492 -7.35 13.52 -8.56
CA ASP A 492 -8.72 13.84 -8.11
C ASP A 492 -9.73 13.79 -9.25
N LYS A 493 -9.26 14.09 -10.47
CA LYS A 493 -10.00 13.97 -11.72
C LYS A 493 -9.08 13.41 -12.81
N PRO A 494 -9.46 12.30 -13.46
CA PRO A 494 -8.71 11.79 -14.59
C PRO A 494 -8.63 12.81 -15.73
N VAL A 495 -7.53 12.81 -16.48
CA VAL A 495 -7.30 13.72 -17.59
C VAL A 495 -7.34 12.95 -18.91
N LEU A 496 -8.28 13.31 -19.79
CA LEU A 496 -8.38 12.73 -21.12
C LEU A 496 -7.24 13.25 -22.02
N LEU A 497 -6.60 12.32 -22.71
CA LEU A 497 -5.51 12.55 -23.65
C LEU A 497 -5.87 11.89 -24.98
N SER A 498 -5.69 12.62 -26.08
CA SER A 498 -5.86 12.07 -27.42
C SER A 498 -4.52 11.50 -27.91
N ASP A 499 -4.56 10.59 -28.88
CA ASP A 499 -3.33 10.09 -29.50
C ASP A 499 -2.41 11.22 -30.00
N GLY A 500 -1.13 11.15 -29.63
CA GLY A 500 -0.12 12.15 -29.94
C GLY A 500 -0.20 13.45 -29.12
N ASP A 501 -1.16 13.60 -28.21
CA ASP A 501 -1.20 14.76 -27.31
C ASP A 501 0.08 14.79 -26.47
N ARG A 502 0.80 15.90 -26.54
CA ARG A 502 1.88 16.20 -25.60
C ARG A 502 1.30 16.81 -24.34
N TYR A 503 1.68 16.29 -23.19
CA TYR A 503 1.23 16.76 -21.89
C TYR A 503 2.38 16.82 -20.89
N ALA A 504 2.30 17.73 -19.92
CA ALA A 504 3.24 17.83 -18.82
C ALA A 504 2.58 17.44 -17.51
N VAL A 505 3.32 16.67 -16.71
CA VAL A 505 3.03 16.50 -15.29
C VAL A 505 3.98 17.40 -14.52
N ILE A 506 3.43 18.26 -13.66
CA ILE A 506 4.18 19.15 -12.78
C ILE A 506 3.89 18.75 -11.34
N VAL A 507 4.92 18.63 -10.52
CA VAL A 507 4.81 18.36 -9.10
C VAL A 507 5.53 19.45 -8.32
N TYR A 508 4.82 20.02 -7.35
CA TYR A 508 5.41 20.78 -6.25
C TYR A 508 5.62 19.82 -5.08
N VAL A 509 6.78 19.91 -4.44
CA VAL A 509 7.07 19.23 -3.18
C VAL A 509 7.60 20.20 -2.15
N ARG A 510 7.24 19.95 -0.89
CA ARG A 510 7.89 20.51 0.29
C ARG A 510 8.32 19.36 1.20
N THR A 511 9.62 19.19 1.35
CA THR A 511 10.24 18.11 2.14
C THR A 511 11.06 18.73 3.27
N PRO A 512 10.51 18.79 4.51
CA PRO A 512 11.14 19.48 5.62
C PRO A 512 12.61 19.09 5.84
N GLY A 513 13.47 20.09 5.98
CA GLY A 513 14.91 19.88 6.23
C GLY A 513 15.73 19.39 5.03
N SER A 514 15.13 19.13 3.87
CA SER A 514 15.87 18.80 2.65
C SER A 514 16.45 20.05 1.99
N GLU A 515 17.64 19.93 1.42
CA GLU A 515 18.22 20.94 0.52
C GLU A 515 17.93 20.64 -0.96
N ARG A 516 17.56 19.38 -1.24
CA ARG A 516 17.43 18.81 -2.59
C ARG A 516 16.26 17.83 -2.62
N PRO A 517 15.01 18.32 -2.64
CA PRO A 517 13.84 17.47 -2.44
C PRO A 517 13.47 16.59 -3.65
N VAL A 518 14.06 16.82 -4.83
CA VAL A 518 13.68 16.14 -6.08
C VAL A 518 14.62 14.96 -6.36
N ALA A 519 14.07 13.74 -6.42
CA ALA A 519 14.84 12.57 -6.85
C ALA A 519 15.15 12.61 -8.35
N VAL A 520 16.36 12.20 -8.71
CA VAL A 520 16.83 12.13 -10.09
C VAL A 520 17.61 10.85 -10.37
N GLU A 521 17.63 10.48 -11.65
CA GLU A 521 18.49 9.45 -12.22
C GLU A 521 19.62 10.13 -13.02
N TYR A 522 20.86 9.68 -12.88
CA TYR A 522 21.99 10.18 -13.67
C TYR A 522 23.05 9.09 -13.86
N THR A 523 23.92 9.27 -14.86
CA THR A 523 25.08 8.39 -15.05
C THR A 523 26.09 8.61 -13.93
N SER A 524 26.27 7.59 -13.09
CA SER A 524 27.13 7.70 -11.90
C SER A 524 28.61 7.74 -12.29
N LYS A 525 29.43 8.41 -11.47
CA LYS A 525 30.87 8.60 -11.76
C LYS A 525 31.68 7.31 -11.67
N ASP A 526 31.22 6.37 -10.84
CA ASP A 526 31.81 5.05 -10.66
C ASP A 526 31.38 4.05 -11.75
N GLY A 527 30.48 4.44 -12.66
CA GLY A 527 29.99 3.59 -13.75
C GLY A 527 28.92 2.58 -13.34
N ALA A 528 28.48 2.57 -12.08
CA ALA A 528 27.41 1.70 -11.58
C ALA A 528 26.07 1.90 -12.30
N VAL A 529 25.78 3.14 -12.69
CA VAL A 529 24.55 3.53 -13.39
C VAL A 529 24.92 4.19 -14.71
N ILE A 530 24.33 3.69 -15.80
CA ILE A 530 24.40 4.31 -17.13
C ILE A 530 22.99 4.72 -17.52
N ALA A 531 22.61 5.96 -17.18
CA ALA A 531 21.28 6.49 -17.46
C ALA A 531 21.15 6.87 -18.94
N ASN A 532 20.02 6.54 -19.57
CA ASN A 532 19.68 7.09 -20.87
C ASN A 532 19.15 8.52 -20.68
N LEU A 533 20.00 9.50 -20.93
CA LEU A 533 19.67 10.93 -20.82
C LEU A 533 19.24 11.53 -22.16
N SER A 534 18.94 10.75 -23.19
CA SER A 534 18.65 11.30 -24.52
C SER A 534 17.15 11.38 -24.79
N GLY A 535 16.69 12.56 -25.19
CA GLY A 535 15.30 12.78 -25.62
C GLY A 535 14.29 12.88 -24.48
N ASN A 536 14.76 13.03 -23.22
CA ASN A 536 13.89 13.16 -22.07
C ASN A 536 13.68 14.64 -21.72
N GLU A 537 12.41 15.04 -21.61
CA GLU A 537 12.03 16.42 -21.35
C GLU A 537 11.65 16.61 -19.87
N GLY A 538 12.68 16.57 -19.02
CA GLY A 538 12.55 16.84 -17.58
C GLY A 538 13.01 18.24 -17.20
N TYR A 539 12.29 18.88 -16.28
CA TYR A 539 12.53 20.26 -15.86
C TYR A 539 12.45 20.42 -14.34
N ILE A 540 13.21 21.37 -13.80
CA ILE A 540 13.15 21.78 -12.40
C ILE A 540 12.98 23.30 -12.29
N SER A 541 12.24 23.75 -11.28
CA SER A 541 12.03 25.17 -10.99
C SER A 541 11.95 25.44 -9.48
N MET A 542 12.51 26.56 -9.03
CA MET A 542 12.39 27.01 -7.64
C MET A 542 11.04 27.68 -7.36
N LYS A 543 10.48 28.37 -8.36
CA LYS A 543 9.28 29.21 -8.21
C LYS A 543 8.10 28.75 -9.08
N GLY A 544 8.31 27.73 -9.91
CA GLY A 544 7.29 27.24 -10.84
C GLY A 544 7.03 28.13 -12.04
N THR A 545 7.81 29.19 -12.24
CA THR A 545 7.64 30.19 -13.31
C THR A 545 8.85 30.30 -14.23
N SER A 546 9.99 29.74 -13.83
CA SER A 546 11.21 29.69 -14.63
C SER A 546 11.82 28.31 -14.50
N TRP A 547 11.78 27.57 -15.60
CA TRP A 547 12.15 26.17 -15.68
C TRP A 547 13.55 26.02 -16.23
N GLN A 548 14.23 24.95 -15.81
CA GLN A 548 15.57 24.60 -16.25
C GLN A 548 15.56 23.12 -16.65
N SER A 549 16.02 22.85 -17.87
CA SER A 549 16.19 21.48 -18.38
C SER A 549 17.11 20.67 -17.46
N ALA A 550 16.57 19.61 -16.87
CA ALA A 550 17.30 18.66 -16.04
C ALA A 550 18.38 17.95 -16.86
N GLN A 551 18.04 17.58 -18.09
CA GLN A 551 18.95 16.95 -19.04
C GLN A 551 20.09 17.88 -19.42
N ASP A 552 19.80 19.09 -19.91
CA ASP A 552 20.85 19.93 -20.51
C ASP A 552 21.73 20.60 -19.47
N LYS A 553 21.12 21.07 -18.38
CA LYS A 553 21.82 21.80 -17.33
C LYS A 553 22.48 20.89 -16.30
N TYR A 554 21.80 19.81 -15.90
CA TYR A 554 22.21 18.96 -14.77
C TYR A 554 22.65 17.55 -15.17
N LYS A 555 22.46 17.15 -16.44
CA LYS A 555 22.84 15.83 -16.96
C LYS A 555 22.16 14.69 -16.17
N CYS A 556 20.85 14.82 -15.97
CA CYS A 556 20.04 13.86 -15.24
C CYS A 556 18.59 13.83 -15.77
N ASN A 557 17.87 12.75 -15.44
CA ASN A 557 16.42 12.61 -15.63
C ASN A 557 15.70 12.87 -14.30
N ILE A 558 14.55 13.52 -14.34
CA ILE A 558 13.67 13.69 -13.17
C ILE A 558 12.92 12.37 -12.93
N CYS A 559 12.94 11.87 -11.69
CA CYS A 559 12.20 10.67 -11.29
C CYS A 559 10.72 10.99 -11.08
N LEU A 560 10.00 11.10 -12.19
CA LEU A 560 8.57 11.34 -12.25
C LEU A 560 8.00 10.41 -13.31
N LYS A 561 6.91 9.71 -12.97
CA LYS A 561 6.21 8.77 -13.85
C LYS A 561 4.76 9.19 -14.02
N ALA A 562 4.16 8.85 -15.16
CA ALA A 562 2.74 9.05 -15.44
C ALA A 562 2.08 7.71 -15.83
N TYR A 563 0.90 7.46 -15.29
CA TYR A 563 0.17 6.20 -15.44
C TYR A 563 -1.17 6.43 -16.11
N THR A 564 -1.41 5.73 -17.23
CA THR A 564 -2.61 5.92 -18.05
C THR A 564 -3.37 4.61 -18.26
N LYS A 565 -4.67 4.74 -18.55
CA LYS A 565 -5.53 3.66 -19.07
C LYS A 565 -5.99 3.96 -20.48
N GLU A 566 -6.23 2.94 -21.28
CA GLU A 566 -6.87 3.09 -22.58
C GLU A 566 -8.34 3.51 -22.41
N GLN A 567 -8.84 4.37 -23.31
CA GLN A 567 -10.21 4.91 -23.28
C GLN A 567 -11.28 3.93 -23.74
#